data_AF-A0A2N7B3S6-F1
#
_entry.id   AF-A0A2N7B3S6-F1
#
_cell.length_a   1.000
_cell.length_b   1.000
_cell.length_c   1.000
_cell.angle_alpha   90.00
_cell.angle_beta   90.00
_cell.angle_gamma   90.00
#
_symmetry.space_group_name_H-M   'P 1'
#
loop_
_entity.id
_entity.type
_entity.pdbx_description
1 polymer ?
#
loop_
_entity_poly.entity_id
_entity_poly.type
_entity_poly.pdbx_seq_one_letter_code
_entity_poly.pdbx_strand_id
1 'polypeptide(L)'
;MRHLNRVMGLGFFLLSFTTALYAQDQPSVKLDKPLKSVVIDSVVQALCRYYVYPDLAVAMGAHLKSQMNQGVYNTITDPHRLAQWLSQEVLKIHPDKHLSIRYDPALEKRIHAFNQDPHVNRNANPGEQRRNFFFKQAAILPGNLGYIDFTNFADTSTLARNTVRAALQFVAYTDALVIDLRNNGGGNAVMASEMIRYFLMHPLC
;
A
#
# COMPACT_ATOMS: atom_id res chain seq x y z
N MET A 1 -33.76 73.94 -22.78
CA MET A 1 -33.93 72.72 -21.96
C MET A 1 -33.21 71.59 -22.72
N ARG A 2 -31.95 71.27 -22.34
CA ARG A 2 -31.54 69.97 -21.74
C ARG A 2 -32.14 68.79 -22.53
N HIS A 3 -31.39 67.97 -23.25
CA HIS A 3 -30.45 67.01 -22.66
C HIS A 3 -29.37 66.52 -23.65
N LEU A 4 -28.16 66.47 -23.08
CA LEU A 4 -26.95 65.81 -23.49
C LEU A 4 -27.11 64.28 -23.32
N ASN A 5 -26.74 63.45 -24.30
CA ASN A 5 -26.53 62.01 -24.06
C ASN A 5 -25.16 61.57 -24.59
N ARG A 6 -24.35 61.08 -23.65
CA ARG A 6 -22.99 60.58 -23.80
C ARG A 6 -23.00 59.08 -24.14
N VAL A 7 -22.11 58.70 -25.06
CA VAL A 7 -21.13 57.59 -25.01
C VAL A 7 -21.48 56.33 -24.21
N MET A 8 -21.40 55.15 -24.84
CA MET A 8 -20.64 54.01 -24.27
C MET A 8 -20.29 52.97 -25.35
N GLY A 9 -19.06 53.01 -25.84
CA GLY A 9 -18.47 51.92 -26.63
C GLY A 9 -18.04 50.80 -25.69
N LEU A 10 -18.57 49.60 -25.89
CA LEU A 10 -18.25 48.42 -25.10
C LEU A 10 -17.01 47.74 -25.71
N GLY A 11 -15.83 48.07 -25.20
CA GLY A 11 -14.57 47.40 -25.55
C GLY A 11 -14.50 46.01 -24.89
N PHE A 12 -14.42 44.96 -25.72
CA PHE A 12 -14.25 43.58 -25.28
C PHE A 12 -12.78 43.33 -24.93
N PHE A 13 -12.42 43.35 -23.64
CA PHE A 13 -11.06 43.05 -23.17
C PHE A 13 -10.94 41.53 -22.93
N LEU A 14 -10.31 40.82 -23.87
CA LEU A 14 -9.92 39.42 -23.70
C LEU A 14 -8.69 39.34 -22.78
N LEU A 15 -8.91 39.05 -21.49
CA LEU A 15 -7.84 38.66 -20.57
C LEU A 15 -7.42 37.21 -20.85
N SER A 16 -6.33 37.04 -21.59
CA SER A 16 -5.62 35.77 -21.69
C SER A 16 -4.87 35.49 -20.38
N PHE A 17 -5.44 34.65 -19.52
CA PHE A 17 -4.76 34.06 -18.38
C PHE A 17 -3.75 33.01 -18.87
N THR A 18 -2.46 33.36 -18.91
CA THR A 18 -1.39 32.38 -19.11
C THR A 18 -1.14 31.66 -17.79
N THR A 19 -1.59 30.42 -17.69
CA THR A 19 -1.15 29.53 -16.61
C THR A 19 0.30 29.15 -16.86
N ALA A 20 1.22 29.75 -16.10
CA ALA A 20 2.58 29.23 -15.99
C ALA A 20 2.51 27.87 -15.29
N LEU A 21 2.59 26.78 -16.07
CA LEU A 21 2.87 25.45 -15.56
C LEU A 21 4.28 25.46 -14.98
N TYR A 22 4.40 25.68 -13.67
CA TYR A 22 5.60 25.32 -12.94
C TYR A 22 5.67 23.79 -12.90
N ALA A 23 6.36 23.20 -13.88
CA ALA A 23 6.90 21.87 -13.73
C ALA A 23 7.83 21.92 -12.51
N GLN A 24 7.43 21.26 -11.44
CA GLN A 24 8.24 21.14 -10.24
C GLN A 24 9.42 20.23 -10.59
N ASP A 25 10.53 20.82 -11.03
CA ASP A 25 11.79 20.12 -11.28
C ASP A 25 12.24 19.50 -9.95
N GLN A 26 11.90 18.22 -9.74
CA GLN A 26 12.53 17.46 -8.68
C GLN A 26 14.00 17.31 -9.06
N PRO A 27 14.94 17.57 -8.14
CA PRO A 27 16.36 17.41 -8.43
C PRO A 27 16.60 15.98 -8.94
N SER A 28 17.12 15.87 -10.15
CA SER A 28 17.41 14.58 -10.77
C SER A 28 18.52 13.89 -10.00
N VAL A 29 18.25 12.69 -9.49
CA VAL A 29 19.25 11.89 -8.78
C VAL A 29 20.32 11.46 -9.78
N LYS A 30 21.55 11.92 -9.59
CA LYS A 30 22.68 11.50 -10.42
C LYS A 30 23.17 10.12 -9.99
N LEU A 31 22.84 9.09 -10.77
CA LEU A 31 23.33 7.72 -10.57
C LEU A 31 24.77 7.56 -11.06
N ASP A 32 25.74 7.91 -10.22
CA ASP A 32 27.14 7.58 -10.44
C ASP A 32 27.49 6.14 -10.02
N LYS A 33 28.70 5.68 -10.35
CA LYS A 33 29.15 4.31 -10.07
C LYS A 33 29.16 3.99 -8.56
N PRO A 34 29.70 4.86 -7.68
CA PRO A 34 29.62 4.63 -6.24
C PRO A 34 28.18 4.47 -5.72
N LEU A 35 27.27 5.36 -6.12
CA LEU A 35 25.88 5.29 -5.68
C LEU A 35 25.19 4.02 -6.16
N LYS A 36 25.42 3.59 -7.40
CA LYS A 36 24.88 2.31 -7.92
C LYS A 36 25.35 1.13 -7.09
N SER A 37 26.64 1.09 -6.71
CA SER A 37 27.17 0.02 -5.87
C SER A 37 26.47 -0.04 -4.52
N VAL A 38 26.34 1.11 -3.85
CA VAL A 38 25.65 1.22 -2.56
C VAL A 38 24.19 0.77 -2.68
N VAL A 39 23.49 1.18 -3.74
CA VAL A 39 22.10 0.79 -3.99
C VAL A 39 21.99 -0.72 -4.18
N ILE A 40 22.84 -1.32 -5.02
CA ILE A 40 22.80 -2.76 -5.30
C ILE A 40 23.14 -3.57 -4.05
N ASP A 41 24.17 -3.18 -3.29
CA ASP A 41 24.51 -3.83 -2.03
C ASP A 41 23.37 -3.72 -1.00
N SER A 42 22.69 -2.58 -0.92
CA SER A 42 21.53 -2.39 -0.03
C SER A 42 20.34 -3.26 -0.45
N VAL A 43 20.07 -3.39 -1.76
CA VAL A 43 19.03 -4.28 -2.29
C VAL A 43 19.36 -5.73 -1.95
N VAL A 44 20.60 -6.17 -2.15
CA VAL A 44 21.06 -7.52 -1.81
C VAL A 44 20.88 -7.79 -0.32
N GLN A 45 21.26 -6.84 0.54
CA GLN A 45 21.10 -6.95 1.98
C GLN A 45 19.62 -7.06 2.36
N ALA A 46 18.74 -6.24 1.76
CA ALA A 46 17.31 -6.30 2.01
C ALA A 46 16.70 -7.64 1.58
N LEU A 47 17.08 -8.17 0.41
CA LEU A 47 16.67 -9.50 -0.04
C LEU A 47 17.07 -10.57 0.97
N CYS A 48 18.35 -10.65 1.33
CA CYS A 48 18.85 -11.67 2.26
C CYS A 48 18.25 -11.54 3.67
N ARG A 49 17.84 -10.33 4.07
CA ARG A 49 17.27 -10.07 5.40
C ARG A 49 15.78 -10.38 5.50
N TYR A 50 15.02 -10.08 4.46
CA TYR A 50 13.56 -10.03 4.53
C TYR A 50 12.83 -10.96 3.56
N TYR A 51 13.50 -11.48 2.54
CA TYR A 51 12.84 -12.37 1.59
C TYR A 51 12.55 -13.74 2.22
N VAL A 52 11.36 -14.27 1.97
CA VAL A 52 10.83 -15.47 2.66
C VAL A 52 11.56 -16.76 2.28
N TYR A 53 12.28 -16.78 1.16
CA TYR A 53 13.08 -17.92 0.69
C TYR A 53 14.58 -17.57 0.71
N PRO A 54 15.32 -17.90 1.79
CA PRO A 54 16.69 -17.45 1.98
C PRO A 54 17.64 -17.88 0.86
N ASP A 55 17.56 -19.13 0.42
CA ASP A 55 18.45 -19.65 -0.63
C ASP A 55 18.25 -18.91 -1.96
N LEU A 56 17.00 -18.59 -2.30
CA LEU A 56 16.66 -17.79 -3.49
C LEU A 56 17.14 -16.35 -3.33
N ALA A 57 17.06 -15.78 -2.13
CA ALA A 57 17.58 -14.44 -1.85
C ALA A 57 19.11 -14.36 -2.07
N VAL A 58 19.85 -15.37 -1.61
CA VAL A 58 21.30 -15.47 -1.85
C VAL A 58 21.59 -15.59 -3.35
N ALA A 59 20.86 -16.43 -4.08
CA ALA A 59 21.03 -16.60 -5.53
C ALA A 59 20.74 -15.30 -6.30
N MET A 60 19.64 -14.60 -5.96
CA MET A 60 19.32 -13.28 -6.51
C MET A 60 20.45 -12.28 -6.23
N GLY A 61 20.94 -12.23 -4.99
CA GLY A 61 21.99 -11.30 -4.61
C GLY A 61 23.31 -11.54 -5.35
N ALA A 62 23.70 -12.81 -5.50
CA ALA A 62 24.88 -13.20 -6.27
C ALA A 62 24.74 -12.81 -7.75
N HIS A 63 23.55 -13.03 -8.34
CA HIS A 63 23.26 -12.63 -9.72
C HIS A 63 23.39 -11.12 -9.92
N LEU A 64 22.79 -10.30 -9.04
CA LEU A 64 22.87 -8.84 -9.14
C LEU A 64 24.31 -8.32 -9.01
N LYS A 65 25.11 -8.90 -8.10
CA LYS A 65 26.53 -8.55 -7.92
C LYS A 65 27.39 -8.97 -9.11
N SER A 66 27.14 -10.15 -9.69
CA SER A 66 27.83 -10.59 -10.90
C SER A 66 27.64 -9.60 -12.04
N GLN A 67 26.41 -9.15 -12.29
CA GLN A 67 26.13 -8.14 -13.31
C GLN A 67 26.76 -6.79 -13.03
N MET A 68 26.90 -6.40 -11.76
CA MET A 68 27.63 -5.20 -11.38
C MET A 68 29.10 -5.29 -11.78
N ASN A 69 29.75 -6.44 -11.50
CA ASN A 69 31.14 -6.68 -11.84
C ASN A 69 31.38 -6.71 -13.36
N GLN A 70 30.37 -7.17 -14.11
CA GLN A 70 30.38 -7.15 -15.58
C GLN A 70 30.06 -5.75 -16.17
N GLY A 71 29.73 -4.77 -15.33
CA GLY A 71 29.46 -3.40 -15.77
C GLY A 71 28.09 -3.19 -16.44
N VAL A 72 27.15 -4.14 -16.28
CA VAL A 72 25.80 -4.09 -16.91
C VAL A 72 25.07 -2.79 -16.57
N TYR A 73 25.26 -2.26 -15.36
CA TYR A 73 24.55 -1.06 -14.88
C TYR A 73 25.24 0.25 -15.26
N ASN A 74 26.41 0.24 -15.91
CA ASN A 74 27.22 1.44 -16.13
C ASN A 74 26.47 2.51 -16.94
N THR A 75 25.71 2.08 -17.94
CA THR A 75 24.97 2.94 -18.87
C THR A 75 23.59 3.38 -18.36
N ILE A 76 23.10 2.80 -17.26
CA ILE A 76 21.78 3.13 -16.71
C ILE A 76 21.88 4.39 -15.86
N THR A 77 21.35 5.51 -16.32
CA THR A 77 21.38 6.80 -15.59
C THR A 77 20.05 7.16 -14.93
N ASP A 78 18.95 6.54 -15.36
CA ASP A 78 17.60 6.75 -14.82
C ASP A 78 17.32 5.78 -13.64
N PRO A 79 16.98 6.30 -12.45
CA PRO A 79 16.58 5.49 -11.29
C PRO A 79 15.42 4.54 -11.54
N HIS A 80 14.41 4.96 -12.31
CA HIS A 80 13.28 4.09 -12.63
C HIS A 80 13.73 2.89 -13.46
N ARG A 81 14.55 3.14 -14.49
CA ARG A 81 15.13 2.09 -15.32
C ARG A 81 16.03 1.15 -14.53
N LEU A 82 16.84 1.65 -13.59
CA LEU A 82 17.65 0.79 -12.72
C LEU A 82 16.77 -0.12 -11.87
N ALA A 83 15.76 0.42 -11.21
CA ALA A 83 14.84 -0.36 -10.37
C ALA A 83 14.06 -1.41 -11.17
N GLN A 84 13.58 -1.05 -12.36
CA GLN A 84 12.92 -1.98 -13.29
C GLN A 84 13.86 -3.11 -13.72
N TRP A 85 15.10 -2.78 -14.09
CA TRP A 85 16.08 -3.78 -14.48
C TRP A 85 16.36 -4.74 -13.33
N LEU A 86 16.70 -4.23 -12.14
CA LEU A 86 16.95 -5.08 -10.97
C LEU A 86 15.76 -6.00 -10.67
N SER A 87 14.53 -5.49 -10.78
CA SER A 87 13.30 -6.29 -10.62
C SER A 87 13.23 -7.45 -11.61
N GLN A 88 13.45 -7.18 -12.90
CA GLN A 88 13.42 -8.22 -13.93
C GLN A 88 14.48 -9.28 -13.69
N GLU A 89 15.66 -8.87 -13.24
CA GLU A 89 16.79 -9.77 -13.00
C GLU A 89 16.54 -10.70 -11.81
N VAL A 90 15.97 -10.22 -10.71
CA VAL A 90 15.62 -11.10 -9.59
C VAL A 90 14.46 -12.05 -9.94
N LEU A 91 13.51 -11.60 -10.77
CA LEU A 91 12.39 -12.43 -11.22
C LEU A 91 12.80 -13.55 -12.18
N LYS A 92 13.95 -13.44 -12.86
CA LYS A 92 14.54 -14.54 -13.63
C LYS A 92 15.00 -15.70 -12.75
N ILE A 93 15.39 -15.41 -11.50
CA ILE A 93 15.80 -16.43 -10.52
C ILE A 93 14.56 -17.09 -9.91
N HIS A 94 13.56 -16.29 -9.53
CA HIS A 94 12.29 -16.80 -9.02
C HIS A 94 11.14 -15.88 -9.45
N PRO A 95 10.15 -16.37 -10.22
CA PRO A 95 9.08 -15.56 -10.78
C PRO A 95 7.98 -15.23 -9.74
N ASP A 96 8.38 -14.60 -8.65
CA ASP A 96 7.52 -14.17 -7.55
C ASP A 96 6.79 -12.86 -7.88
N LYS A 97 5.47 -12.94 -8.09
CA LYS A 97 4.63 -11.78 -8.42
C LYS A 97 4.50 -10.76 -7.26
N HIS A 98 4.95 -11.10 -6.06
CA HIS A 98 4.95 -10.21 -4.91
C HIS A 98 6.27 -9.44 -4.73
N LEU A 99 7.34 -9.84 -5.43
CA LEU A 99 8.64 -9.17 -5.36
C LEU A 99 8.77 -8.11 -6.46
N SER A 100 9.05 -6.87 -6.07
CA SER A 100 9.43 -5.81 -7.00
C SER A 100 10.37 -4.80 -6.33
N ILE A 101 11.27 -4.22 -7.13
CA ILE A 101 12.19 -3.15 -6.75
C ILE A 101 11.71 -1.90 -7.49
N ARG A 102 11.38 -0.84 -6.75
CA ARG A 102 10.79 0.38 -7.31
C ARG A 102 11.52 1.60 -6.80
N TYR A 103 11.71 2.58 -7.68
CA TYR A 103 12.09 3.93 -7.30
C TYR A 103 10.81 4.76 -7.11
N ASP A 104 10.53 5.15 -5.86
CA ASP A 104 9.33 5.91 -5.48
C ASP A 104 9.63 6.89 -4.33
N PRO A 105 10.06 8.12 -4.64
CA PRO A 105 10.36 9.15 -3.64
C PRO A 105 9.14 9.59 -2.81
N ALA A 106 7.92 9.41 -3.34
CA ALA A 106 6.71 9.75 -2.61
C ALA A 106 6.42 8.70 -1.53
N LEU A 107 6.60 7.41 -1.84
CA LEU A 107 6.52 6.33 -0.87
C LEU A 107 7.61 6.45 0.19
N GLU A 108 8.85 6.77 -0.21
CA GLU A 108 9.96 7.04 0.72
C GLU A 108 9.58 8.09 1.77
N LYS A 109 9.07 9.25 1.34
CA LYS A 109 8.60 10.32 2.26
C LYS A 109 7.51 9.82 3.21
N ARG A 110 6.56 9.02 2.72
CA ARG A 110 5.48 8.45 3.54
C ARG A 110 6.03 7.47 4.58
N ILE A 111 7.00 6.63 4.22
CA ILE A 111 7.66 5.70 5.15
C ILE A 111 8.44 6.46 6.22
N HIS A 112 9.18 7.51 5.85
CA HIS A 112 9.90 8.33 6.82
C HIS A 112 8.95 9.01 7.81
N ALA A 113 7.86 9.62 7.32
CA ALA A 113 6.85 10.21 8.18
C ALA A 113 6.24 9.18 9.14
N PHE A 114 5.95 7.96 8.66
CA PHE A 114 5.44 6.88 9.49
C PHE A 114 6.44 6.43 10.58
N ASN A 115 7.73 6.35 10.26
CA ASN A 115 8.76 5.90 11.21
C ASN A 115 9.12 6.97 12.27
N GLN A 116 8.85 8.26 12.01
CA GLN A 116 9.13 9.35 12.94
C GLN A 116 8.15 9.42 14.11
N ASP A 117 6.91 9.00 13.92
CA ASP A 117 5.92 8.86 14.98
C ASP A 117 5.18 7.51 14.87
N PRO A 118 5.73 6.44 15.50
CA PRO A 118 5.10 5.14 15.51
C PRO A 118 3.77 5.11 16.27
N HIS A 119 3.43 6.17 17.03
CA HIS A 119 2.27 6.22 17.93
C HIS A 119 1.02 6.82 17.30
N VAL A 120 1.08 7.35 16.07
CA VAL A 120 -0.10 7.83 15.32
C VAL A 120 -1.16 6.72 15.12
N ASN A 121 -0.80 5.44 15.28
CA ASN A 121 -1.61 4.30 14.85
C ASN A 121 -2.07 3.32 15.97
N ARG A 122 -2.12 3.76 17.24
CA ARG A 122 -2.69 2.94 18.34
C ARG A 122 -4.16 3.22 18.65
N ASN A 123 -4.68 4.36 18.20
CA ASN A 123 -6.11 4.65 18.24
C ASN A 123 -6.77 4.08 16.99
N ALA A 124 -8.02 3.62 17.11
CA ALA A 124 -8.80 3.15 15.97
C ALA A 124 -8.73 4.17 14.84
N ASN A 125 -8.37 3.72 13.63
CA ASN A 125 -8.37 4.58 12.47
C ASN A 125 -9.78 5.18 12.30
N PRO A 126 -9.98 6.52 12.42
CA PRO A 126 -11.31 7.10 12.35
C PRO A 126 -12.04 6.77 11.04
N GLY A 127 -11.29 6.53 9.96
CA GLY A 127 -11.84 6.06 8.70
C GLY A 127 -12.35 4.62 8.74
N GLU A 128 -11.74 3.74 9.53
CA GLU A 128 -12.25 2.37 9.74
C GLU A 128 -13.46 2.36 10.66
N GLN A 129 -13.44 3.16 11.74
CA GLN A 129 -14.58 3.30 12.64
C GLN A 129 -15.84 3.78 11.89
N ARG A 130 -15.71 4.79 11.02
CA ARG A 130 -16.83 5.27 10.18
C ARG A 130 -17.38 4.21 9.21
N ARG A 131 -16.56 3.21 8.88
CA ARG A 131 -16.93 2.07 8.01
C ARG A 131 -17.38 0.85 8.83
N ASN A 132 -17.65 1.03 10.13
CA ASN A 132 -17.97 -0.05 11.07
C ASN A 132 -16.92 -1.18 11.04
N PHE A 133 -15.64 -0.81 10.96
CA PHE A 133 -14.52 -1.76 10.82
C PHE A 133 -14.74 -2.76 9.69
N PHE A 134 -15.37 -2.28 8.60
CA PHE A 134 -15.68 -3.01 7.38
C PHE A 134 -16.75 -4.09 7.48
N PHE A 135 -17.42 -4.26 8.62
CA PHE A 135 -18.60 -5.10 8.76
C PHE A 135 -19.81 -4.42 8.09
N LYS A 136 -20.38 -5.09 7.10
CA LYS A 136 -21.54 -4.63 6.32
C LYS A 136 -22.85 -5.20 6.84
N GLN A 137 -22.83 -6.46 7.27
CA GLN A 137 -24.04 -7.13 7.73
C GLN A 137 -23.70 -8.23 8.74
N ALA A 138 -24.54 -8.35 9.76
CA ALA A 138 -24.67 -9.53 10.59
C ALA A 138 -26.18 -9.84 10.68
N ALA A 139 -26.57 -11.08 10.39
CA ALA A 139 -27.98 -11.48 10.35
C ALA A 139 -28.15 -12.95 10.77
N ILE A 140 -29.36 -13.29 11.23
CA ILE A 140 -29.83 -14.68 11.33
C ILE A 140 -30.87 -14.85 10.23
N LEU A 141 -30.56 -15.68 9.25
CA LEU A 141 -31.39 -16.00 8.09
C LEU A 141 -32.39 -17.13 8.43
N PRO A 142 -33.45 -17.33 7.61
CA PRO A 142 -34.39 -18.42 7.81
C PRO A 142 -33.70 -19.78 7.98
N GLY A 143 -34.23 -20.59 8.90
CA GLY A 143 -33.60 -21.86 9.29
C GLY A 143 -32.43 -21.69 10.27
N ASN A 144 -32.39 -20.59 11.03
CA ASN A 144 -31.37 -20.31 12.06
C ASN A 144 -29.93 -20.32 11.51
N LEU A 145 -29.75 -19.74 10.32
CA LEU A 145 -28.46 -19.64 9.63
C LEU A 145 -27.81 -18.27 9.91
N GLY A 146 -26.69 -18.25 10.63
CA GLY A 146 -25.90 -17.04 10.82
C GLY A 146 -25.28 -16.56 9.51
N TYR A 147 -25.23 -15.25 9.31
CA TYR A 147 -24.62 -14.62 8.15
C TYR A 147 -23.80 -13.40 8.58
N ILE A 148 -22.55 -13.34 8.17
CA ILE A 148 -21.66 -12.19 8.39
C ILE A 148 -21.04 -11.78 7.05
N ASP A 149 -21.14 -10.50 6.69
CA ASP A 149 -20.46 -9.88 5.54
C ASP A 149 -19.52 -8.78 6.03
N PHE A 150 -18.24 -8.90 5.65
CA PHE A 150 -17.26 -7.85 5.85
C PHE A 150 -16.24 -7.77 4.70
N THR A 151 -15.82 -6.56 4.38
CA THR A 151 -15.05 -6.27 3.15
C THR A 151 -13.55 -6.10 3.35
N ASN A 152 -13.06 -6.14 4.59
CA ASN A 152 -11.64 -6.01 4.92
C ASN A 152 -11.35 -6.47 6.37
N PHE A 153 -10.12 -6.87 6.67
CA PHE A 153 -9.65 -7.06 8.04
C PHE A 153 -9.10 -5.74 8.59
N ALA A 154 -9.86 -5.13 9.51
CA ALA A 154 -9.54 -3.87 10.16
C ALA A 154 -8.21 -3.91 10.95
N ASP A 155 -7.78 -2.73 11.40
CA ASP A 155 -6.71 -2.61 12.39
C ASP A 155 -6.96 -3.44 13.66
N THR A 156 -5.93 -3.61 14.47
CA THR A 156 -6.01 -4.35 15.73
C THR A 156 -6.32 -3.43 16.92
N SER A 157 -7.11 -2.37 16.72
CA SER A 157 -7.57 -1.54 17.82
C SER A 157 -8.57 -2.27 18.70
N THR A 158 -8.73 -1.82 19.95
CA THR A 158 -9.73 -2.38 20.87
C THR A 158 -11.16 -2.27 20.29
N LEU A 159 -11.47 -1.18 19.58
CA LEU A 159 -12.79 -0.98 18.98
C LEU A 159 -13.04 -1.96 17.82
N ALA A 160 -12.04 -2.21 16.98
CA ALA A 160 -12.15 -3.21 15.92
C ALA A 160 -12.40 -4.61 16.49
N ARG A 161 -11.62 -5.03 17.50
CA ARG A 161 -11.81 -6.31 18.21
C ARG A 161 -13.20 -6.43 18.86
N ASN A 162 -13.69 -5.35 19.45
CA ASN A 162 -15.03 -5.32 20.04
C ASN A 162 -16.13 -5.52 18.98
N THR A 163 -15.95 -4.95 17.79
CA THR A 163 -16.88 -5.09 16.66
C THR A 163 -16.90 -6.53 16.15
N VAL A 164 -15.73 -7.14 15.95
CA VAL A 164 -15.59 -8.56 15.61
C VAL A 164 -16.32 -9.44 16.63
N ARG A 165 -16.04 -9.23 17.92
CA ARG A 165 -16.67 -9.99 19.01
C ARG A 165 -18.18 -9.82 19.01
N ALA A 166 -18.70 -8.60 18.79
CA ALA A 166 -20.13 -8.35 18.74
C ALA A 166 -20.81 -9.09 17.57
N ALA A 167 -20.21 -9.05 16.37
CA ALA A 167 -20.75 -9.74 15.20
C ALA A 167 -20.77 -11.26 15.38
N LEU A 168 -19.69 -11.83 15.93
CA LEU A 168 -19.62 -13.28 16.20
C LEU A 168 -20.54 -13.69 17.35
N GLN A 169 -20.66 -12.88 18.40
CA GLN A 169 -21.58 -13.15 19.50
C GLN A 169 -23.05 -13.12 19.04
N PHE A 170 -23.38 -12.24 18.09
CA PHE A 170 -24.72 -12.13 17.52
C PHE A 170 -25.19 -13.42 16.83
N VAL A 171 -24.27 -14.19 16.24
CA VAL A 171 -24.55 -15.46 15.55
C VAL A 171 -24.13 -16.69 16.36
N ALA A 172 -23.76 -16.55 17.63
CA ALA A 172 -23.11 -17.63 18.38
C ALA A 172 -23.98 -18.91 18.58
N TYR A 173 -25.30 -18.79 18.46
CA TYR A 173 -26.25 -19.89 18.68
C TYR A 173 -27.00 -20.29 17.41
N THR A 174 -26.50 -19.89 16.24
CA THR A 174 -27.05 -20.34 14.95
C THR A 174 -26.58 -21.76 14.63
N ASP A 175 -27.40 -22.55 13.95
CA ASP A 175 -27.11 -23.95 13.63
C ASP A 175 -26.00 -24.08 12.58
N ALA A 176 -25.83 -23.06 11.74
CA ALA A 176 -24.77 -22.94 10.76
C ALA A 176 -24.38 -21.47 10.56
N LEU A 177 -23.20 -21.22 10.00
CA LEU A 177 -22.68 -19.87 9.75
C LEU A 177 -22.15 -19.74 8.31
N VAL A 178 -22.56 -18.68 7.63
CA VAL A 178 -21.95 -18.20 6.38
C VAL A 178 -21.13 -16.95 6.67
N ILE A 179 -19.86 -16.97 6.26
CA ILE A 179 -18.99 -15.80 6.25
C ILE A 179 -18.79 -15.39 4.78
N ASP A 180 -19.39 -14.27 4.38
CA ASP A 180 -19.28 -13.76 3.02
C ASP A 180 -18.01 -12.92 2.85
N LEU A 181 -17.08 -13.46 2.07
CA LEU A 181 -15.81 -12.81 1.71
C LEU A 181 -15.73 -12.45 0.22
N ARG A 182 -16.83 -12.54 -0.53
CA ARG A 182 -16.82 -12.31 -1.99
C ARG A 182 -16.32 -10.92 -2.38
N ASN A 183 -16.54 -9.93 -1.51
CA ASN A 183 -16.07 -8.55 -1.67
C ASN A 183 -14.96 -8.17 -0.67
N ASN A 184 -14.29 -9.16 -0.08
CA ASN A 184 -13.24 -8.92 0.90
C ASN A 184 -11.86 -8.75 0.22
N GLY A 185 -11.25 -7.59 0.41
CA GLY A 185 -9.97 -7.24 -0.20
C GLY A 185 -8.73 -7.64 0.62
N GLY A 186 -8.87 -8.44 1.68
CA GLY A 186 -7.81 -8.75 2.63
C GLY A 186 -7.76 -7.74 3.77
N GLY A 187 -6.58 -7.40 4.27
CA GLY A 187 -6.39 -6.45 5.37
C GLY A 187 -5.30 -6.86 6.34
N ASN A 188 -5.51 -6.56 7.62
CA ASN A 188 -4.57 -6.92 8.68
C ASN A 188 -4.57 -8.43 8.99
N ALA A 189 -3.44 -9.10 8.73
CA ALA A 189 -3.28 -10.54 8.96
C ALA A 189 -3.38 -10.95 10.44
N VAL A 190 -3.05 -10.05 11.38
CA VAL A 190 -3.20 -10.32 12.82
C VAL A 190 -4.67 -10.34 13.19
N MET A 191 -5.47 -9.38 12.71
CA MET A 191 -6.92 -9.40 12.90
C MET A 191 -7.55 -10.65 12.29
N ALA A 192 -7.15 -11.03 11.06
CA ALA A 192 -7.61 -12.28 10.46
C ALA A 192 -7.28 -13.51 11.33
N SER A 193 -6.06 -13.59 11.85
CA SER A 193 -5.63 -14.66 12.75
C SER A 193 -6.42 -14.67 14.06
N GLU A 194 -6.72 -13.50 14.63
CA GLU A 194 -7.56 -13.38 15.83
C GLU A 194 -9.00 -13.86 15.56
N MET A 195 -9.58 -13.54 14.40
CA MET A 195 -10.91 -14.01 14.00
C MET A 195 -10.97 -15.53 13.83
N ILE A 196 -9.95 -16.14 13.23
CA ILE A 196 -9.87 -17.59 13.04
C ILE A 196 -9.93 -18.33 14.39
N ARG A 197 -9.37 -17.75 15.46
CA ARG A 197 -9.39 -18.37 16.81
C ARG A 197 -10.79 -18.58 17.37
N TYR A 198 -11.81 -17.85 16.91
CA TYR A 198 -13.19 -18.10 17.33
C TYR A 198 -13.75 -19.44 16.81
N PHE A 199 -13.13 -20.02 15.79
CA PHE A 199 -13.59 -21.25 15.13
C PHE A 199 -12.75 -22.48 15.48
N LEU A 200 -11.69 -22.30 16.27
CA LEU A 200 -10.73 -23.37 16.59
C LEU A 200 -10.71 -23.64 18.10
N MET A 201 -10.75 -24.92 18.48
CA MET A 201 -10.69 -25.35 19.88
C MET A 201 -9.29 -25.19 20.52
N HIS A 202 -8.24 -25.07 19.71
CA HIS A 202 -6.87 -24.82 20.16
C HIS A 202 -6.24 -23.66 19.37
N PRO A 203 -5.42 -22.79 20.01
CA PRO A 203 -4.73 -21.73 19.30
C PRO A 203 -3.75 -22.32 18.28
N LEU A 204 -3.68 -21.70 17.09
CA LEU A 204 -2.69 -22.04 16.06
C LEU A 204 -1.28 -21.91 16.66
N CYS A 205 -0.56 -23.03 16.70
CA CYS A 205 0.82 -23.16 17.17
C CYS A 205 1.80 -22.33 16.34
#